data_AF-A0A356AWM2-F1
#
_entry.id   AF-A0A356AWM2-F1
#
_cell.length_a   1.000
_cell.length_b   1.000
_cell.length_c   1.000
_cell.angle_alpha   90.00
_cell.angle_beta   90.00
_cell.angle_gamma   90.00
#
_symmetry.space_group_name_H-M   'P 1'
#
loop_
_entity.id
_entity.type
_entity.pdbx_description
1 polymer ?
#
loop_
_entity_poly.entity_id
_entity_poly.type
_entity_poly.pdbx_seq_one_letter_code
_entity_poly.pdbx_strand_id
1 'polypeptide(L)'
;IGAIAGIQGDFLLDGQVEKVYIAAKNVLKGSPDILVNNAAIQRRALCEDFPDRDWNDVLSVSLSAVFKMCKLAAKDMIPNRSGKIINVASMISFFGGLNIPAYAASKGGVAQITKSFSNAWAKYGLNVNAIAPGYMATDMNEALIADSTRNKQILDRIPAARWGTPKDVKGLTIFLSSNASDYVNSAVIPVDGGYLGS
;
A
#
# COMPACT_ATOMS: atom_id res chain seq x y z
N ILE A 1 -13.19 -20.87 -10.38
CA ILE A 1 -13.92 -19.66 -9.96
C ILE A 1 -13.73 -19.56 -8.45
N GLY A 2 -13.02 -18.52 -7.97
CA GLY A 2 -12.66 -18.39 -6.55
C GLY A 2 -13.87 -18.00 -5.69
N ALA A 3 -13.86 -18.42 -4.43
CA ALA A 3 -14.80 -17.91 -3.44
C ALA A 3 -14.40 -16.49 -3.03
N ILE A 4 -15.36 -15.59 -2.92
CA ILE A 4 -15.17 -14.24 -2.35
C ILE A 4 -15.87 -14.20 -1.00
N ALA A 5 -15.19 -13.69 0.01
CA ALA A 5 -15.78 -13.44 1.33
C ALA A 5 -15.40 -12.04 1.80
N GLY A 6 -16.33 -11.41 2.54
CA GLY A 6 -16.10 -10.13 3.20
C GLY A 6 -15.78 -10.32 4.67
N ILE A 7 -14.84 -9.53 5.19
CA ILE A 7 -14.52 -9.44 6.62
C ILE A 7 -14.50 -7.96 6.96
N GLN A 8 -15.23 -7.60 8.02
CA GLN A 8 -15.28 -6.24 8.50
C GLN A 8 -14.27 -6.04 9.64
N GLY A 9 -13.54 -4.93 9.60
CA GLY A 9 -12.69 -4.48 10.69
C GLY A 9 -12.25 -3.05 10.48
N ASP A 10 -12.01 -2.35 11.58
CA ASP A 10 -11.52 -0.97 11.59
C ASP A 10 -10.11 -0.93 12.17
N PHE A 11 -9.12 -0.61 11.36
CA PHE A 11 -7.71 -0.58 11.78
C PHE A 11 -7.35 0.62 12.66
N LEU A 12 -8.29 1.53 12.95
CA LEU A 12 -8.14 2.52 14.02
C LEU A 12 -8.34 1.92 15.41
N LEU A 13 -9.00 0.77 15.53
CA LEU A 13 -9.28 0.14 16.81
C LEU A 13 -8.23 -0.94 17.15
N ASP A 14 -7.81 -0.95 18.40
CA ASP A 14 -6.82 -1.92 18.88
C ASP A 14 -7.27 -3.38 18.69
N GLY A 15 -6.32 -4.21 18.27
CA GLY A 15 -6.51 -5.65 18.04
C GLY A 15 -7.34 -6.01 16.80
N GLN A 16 -7.86 -5.04 16.04
CA GLN A 16 -8.66 -5.35 14.84
C GLN A 16 -7.81 -5.98 13.72
N VAL A 17 -6.53 -5.61 13.59
CA VAL A 17 -5.65 -6.20 12.58
C VAL A 17 -5.52 -7.71 12.79
N GLU A 18 -5.25 -8.13 14.02
CA GLU A 18 -5.15 -9.54 14.41
C GLU A 18 -6.50 -10.28 14.21
N LYS A 19 -7.61 -9.66 14.61
CA LYS A 19 -8.96 -10.22 14.44
C LYS A 19 -9.30 -10.44 12.97
N VAL A 20 -9.08 -9.43 12.12
CA VAL A 20 -9.32 -9.51 10.67
C VAL A 20 -8.45 -10.59 10.04
N TYR A 21 -7.17 -10.66 10.41
CA TYR A 21 -6.26 -11.67 9.87
C TYR A 21 -6.69 -13.10 10.25
N ILE A 22 -7.08 -13.33 11.50
CA ILE A 22 -7.59 -14.65 11.95
C ILE A 22 -8.88 -15.01 11.20
N ALA A 23 -9.80 -14.05 11.06
CA ALA A 23 -11.03 -14.27 10.29
C ALA A 23 -10.72 -14.64 8.82
N ALA A 24 -9.72 -13.99 8.21
CA ALA A 24 -9.30 -14.29 6.83
C ALA A 24 -8.76 -15.72 6.71
N LYS A 25 -7.92 -16.17 7.65
CA LYS A 25 -7.44 -17.55 7.68
C LYS A 25 -8.55 -18.58 7.81
N ASN A 26 -9.56 -18.29 8.64
CA ASN A 26 -10.70 -19.18 8.81
C ASN A 26 -11.51 -19.33 7.52
N VAL A 27 -11.71 -18.23 6.79
CA VAL A 27 -12.36 -18.26 5.46
C VAL A 27 -11.51 -19.02 4.45
N LEU A 28 -10.20 -18.77 4.41
CA LEU A 28 -9.25 -19.45 3.50
C LEU A 28 -9.04 -20.92 3.85
N LYS A 29 -9.46 -21.35 5.06
CA LYS A 29 -9.17 -22.66 5.65
C LYS A 29 -7.67 -22.96 5.67
N GLY A 30 -6.86 -21.94 5.90
CA GLY A 30 -5.41 -22.04 5.81
C GLY A 30 -4.71 -20.70 5.85
N SER A 31 -3.40 -20.74 5.61
CA SER A 31 -2.55 -19.56 5.51
C SER A 31 -2.72 -18.89 4.15
N PRO A 32 -2.66 -17.55 4.07
CA PRO A 32 -2.67 -16.86 2.78
C PRO A 32 -1.34 -17.06 2.03
N ASP A 33 -1.41 -17.31 0.72
CA ASP A 33 -0.24 -17.30 -0.17
C ASP A 33 0.15 -15.88 -0.60
N ILE A 34 -0.84 -14.97 -0.64
CA ILE A 34 -0.70 -13.60 -1.09
C ILE A 34 -1.32 -12.66 -0.06
N LEU A 35 -0.58 -11.62 0.34
CA LEU A 35 -1.08 -10.49 1.13
C LEU A 35 -0.92 -9.19 0.32
N VAL A 36 -2.01 -8.43 0.17
CA VAL A 36 -1.98 -7.09 -0.41
C VAL A 36 -2.41 -6.06 0.64
N ASN A 37 -1.46 -5.26 1.12
CA ASN A 37 -1.74 -4.20 2.10
C ASN A 37 -2.15 -2.90 1.37
N ASN A 38 -3.44 -2.80 1.04
CA ASN A 38 -4.02 -1.66 0.32
C ASN A 38 -4.68 -0.60 1.23
N ALA A 39 -5.19 -1.00 2.41
CA ALA A 39 -5.91 -0.09 3.30
C ALA A 39 -5.01 1.08 3.74
N ALA A 40 -5.51 2.31 3.59
CA ALA A 40 -4.82 3.53 3.96
C ALA A 40 -5.83 4.68 4.13
N ILE A 41 -5.44 5.69 4.90
CA ILE A 41 -6.16 6.96 5.00
C ILE A 41 -5.19 8.13 4.83
N GLN A 42 -5.71 9.27 4.42
CA GLN A 42 -4.95 10.51 4.29
C GLN A 42 -5.69 11.62 5.05
N ARG A 43 -4.94 12.41 5.81
CA ARG A 43 -5.40 13.65 6.45
C ARG A 43 -4.56 14.81 5.93
N ARG A 44 -5.18 15.99 5.81
CA ARG A 44 -4.55 17.19 5.25
C ARG A 44 -4.76 18.38 6.19
N ALA A 45 -3.67 18.99 6.63
CA ALA A 45 -3.62 20.21 7.41
C ALA A 45 -2.26 20.90 7.19
N LEU A 46 -2.14 22.18 7.56
CA LEU A 46 -0.83 22.85 7.60
C LEU A 46 0.11 22.06 8.52
N CYS A 47 1.41 22.05 8.21
CA CYS A 47 2.36 21.21 8.94
C CYS A 47 2.53 21.67 10.40
N GLU A 48 2.55 22.98 10.62
CA GLU A 48 2.65 23.65 11.92
C GLU A 48 1.40 23.46 12.80
N ASP A 49 0.25 23.17 12.18
CA ASP A 49 -1.04 22.98 12.86
C ASP A 49 -1.59 21.56 12.67
N PHE A 50 -0.74 20.60 12.28
CA PHE A 50 -1.21 19.25 11.94
C PHE A 50 -1.71 18.53 13.21
N PRO A 51 -2.98 18.11 13.30
CA PRO A 51 -3.51 17.57 14.55
C PRO A 51 -2.86 16.24 14.93
N ASP A 52 -2.45 16.09 16.19
CA ASP A 52 -1.86 14.84 16.72
C ASP A 52 -2.78 13.62 16.52
N ARG A 53 -4.09 13.82 16.63
CA ARG A 53 -5.07 12.76 16.36
C ARG A 53 -4.99 12.28 14.92
N ASP A 54 -4.98 13.21 13.97
CA ASP A 54 -4.89 12.89 12.54
C ASP A 54 -3.56 12.22 12.19
N TRP A 55 -2.48 12.63 12.87
CA TRP A 55 -1.17 11.98 12.76
C TRP A 55 -1.24 10.52 13.20
N ASN A 56 -1.77 10.28 14.40
CA ASN A 56 -1.89 8.94 14.97
C ASN A 56 -2.83 8.04 14.14
N ASP A 57 -3.97 8.56 13.70
CA ASP A 57 -4.92 7.83 12.85
C ASP A 57 -4.24 7.36 11.56
N VAL A 58 -3.55 8.27 10.85
CA VAL A 58 -2.87 7.95 9.59
C VAL A 58 -1.77 6.92 9.80
N LEU A 59 -0.93 7.07 10.83
CA LEU A 59 0.12 6.10 11.12
C LEU A 59 -0.44 4.74 11.54
N SER A 60 -1.53 4.72 12.32
CA SER A 60 -2.16 3.48 12.77
C SER A 60 -2.61 2.63 11.59
N VAL A 61 -3.37 3.22 10.66
CA VAL A 61 -3.93 2.51 9.50
C VAL A 61 -2.89 2.31 8.39
N SER A 62 -2.16 3.36 8.02
CA SER A 62 -1.35 3.35 6.79
C SER A 62 0.08 2.83 6.98
N LEU A 63 0.53 2.63 8.23
CA LEU A 63 1.87 2.09 8.54
C LEU A 63 1.83 0.95 9.55
N SER A 64 1.27 1.17 10.74
CA SER A 64 1.29 0.19 11.82
C SER A 64 0.47 -1.06 11.48
N ALA A 65 -0.70 -0.91 10.85
CA ALA A 65 -1.49 -2.05 10.37
C ALA A 65 -0.75 -2.83 9.29
N VAL A 66 -0.05 -2.16 8.36
CA VAL A 66 0.79 -2.81 7.34
C VAL A 66 1.89 -3.64 7.98
N PHE A 67 2.62 -3.07 8.95
CA PHE A 67 3.64 -3.79 9.71
C PHE A 67 3.06 -5.04 10.39
N LYS A 68 1.93 -4.90 11.10
CA LYS A 68 1.27 -6.00 11.82
C LYS A 68 0.78 -7.09 10.86
N MET A 69 0.11 -6.73 9.77
CA MET A 69 -0.34 -7.68 8.73
C MET A 69 0.82 -8.45 8.11
N CYS A 70 1.91 -7.76 7.74
CA CYS A 70 3.12 -8.41 7.23
C CYS A 70 3.72 -9.39 8.24
N LYS A 71 3.82 -8.99 9.51
CA LYS A 71 4.33 -9.86 10.59
C LYS A 71 3.48 -11.11 10.77
N LEU A 72 2.15 -10.98 10.72
CA LEU A 72 1.23 -12.10 10.84
C LEU A 72 1.33 -13.05 9.62
N ALA A 73 1.32 -12.50 8.41
CA ALA A 73 1.50 -13.27 7.18
C ALA A 73 2.84 -14.00 7.13
N ALA A 74 3.95 -13.33 7.49
CA ALA A 74 5.27 -13.95 7.49
C ALA A 74 5.37 -15.14 8.45
N LYS A 75 4.73 -15.09 9.63
CA LYS A 75 4.69 -16.23 10.57
C LYS A 75 4.08 -17.47 9.94
N ASP A 76 3.13 -17.30 9.03
CA ASP A 76 2.44 -18.39 8.35
C ASP A 76 3.14 -18.83 7.06
N MET A 77 3.73 -17.89 6.32
CA MET A 77 4.40 -18.11 5.03
C MET A 77 5.81 -18.73 5.20
N ILE A 78 6.54 -18.37 6.25
CA ILE A 78 7.92 -18.86 6.48
C ILE A 78 8.00 -20.39 6.58
N PRO A 79 7.15 -21.08 7.37
CA PRO A 79 7.13 -22.55 7.41
C PRO A 79 6.84 -23.19 6.04
N ASN A 80 6.01 -22.54 5.22
CA ASN A 80 5.63 -23.03 3.88
C ASN A 80 6.70 -22.75 2.82
N ARG A 81 7.72 -21.96 3.16
CA ARG A 81 8.77 -21.48 2.25
C ARG A 81 8.25 -20.78 0.98
N SER A 82 7.09 -20.15 1.08
CA SER A 82 6.41 -19.51 -0.04
C SER A 82 5.52 -18.38 0.46
N GLY A 83 5.49 -17.27 -0.29
CA GLY A 83 4.57 -16.16 0.00
C GLY A 83 4.88 -14.90 -0.79
N LYS A 84 3.83 -14.16 -1.16
CA LYS A 84 3.92 -12.86 -1.84
C LYS A 84 3.28 -11.78 -0.98
N ILE A 85 4.05 -10.76 -0.59
CA ILE A 85 3.56 -9.60 0.14
C ILE A 85 3.71 -8.37 -0.77
N ILE A 86 2.59 -7.70 -1.02
CA ILE A 86 2.52 -6.50 -1.85
C ILE A 86 2.00 -5.36 -0.98
N ASN A 87 2.88 -4.42 -0.65
CA ASN A 87 2.49 -3.21 0.05
C ASN A 87 2.09 -2.12 -0.94
N VAL A 88 1.12 -1.29 -0.56
CA VAL A 88 0.78 -0.10 -1.34
C VAL A 88 1.49 1.11 -0.74
N ALA A 89 2.60 1.49 -1.36
CA ALA A 89 3.35 2.72 -1.13
C ALA A 89 2.64 3.91 -1.81
N SER A 90 3.38 4.94 -2.22
CA SER A 90 2.86 6.09 -2.99
C SER A 90 4.02 6.86 -3.63
N MET A 91 3.74 7.77 -4.56
CA MET A 91 4.72 8.75 -5.02
C MET A 91 5.37 9.55 -3.88
N ILE A 92 4.61 9.81 -2.81
CA ILE A 92 5.14 10.49 -1.62
C ILE A 92 6.13 9.63 -0.81
N SER A 93 6.39 8.38 -1.20
CA SER A 93 7.53 7.61 -0.72
C SER A 93 8.87 8.11 -1.30
N PHE A 94 8.82 8.90 -2.39
CA PHE A 94 9.99 9.42 -3.08
C PHE A 94 10.19 10.94 -2.87
N PHE A 95 9.15 11.67 -2.45
CA PHE A 95 9.21 13.11 -2.14
C PHE A 95 8.16 13.52 -1.10
N GLY A 96 8.30 14.69 -0.47
CA GLY A 96 7.56 15.03 0.77
C GLY A 96 6.07 15.40 0.62
N GLY A 97 5.61 15.81 -0.56
CA GLY A 97 4.26 16.36 -0.75
C GLY A 97 4.03 17.67 0.03
N LEU A 98 2.78 18.15 0.08
CA LEU A 98 2.40 19.38 0.77
C LEU A 98 1.22 19.11 1.72
N ASN A 99 1.32 19.57 2.97
CA ASN A 99 0.25 19.53 3.98
C ASN A 99 -0.26 18.11 4.29
N ILE A 100 0.59 17.10 4.14
CA ILE A 100 0.28 15.68 4.39
C ILE A 100 1.41 14.95 5.16
N PRO A 101 2.02 15.56 6.21
CA PRO A 101 3.21 15.01 6.87
C PRO A 101 3.01 13.58 7.41
N ALA A 102 1.85 13.26 7.99
CA ALA A 102 1.57 11.90 8.48
C ALA A 102 1.50 10.86 7.34
N TYR A 103 0.91 11.25 6.20
CA TYR A 103 0.83 10.36 5.04
C TYR A 103 2.23 10.16 4.43
N ALA A 104 3.01 11.24 4.29
CA ALA A 104 4.42 11.23 3.89
C ALA A 104 5.24 10.25 4.75
N ALA A 105 5.18 10.41 6.07
CA ALA A 105 5.83 9.51 7.01
C ALA A 105 5.35 8.05 6.84
N SER A 106 4.04 7.83 6.71
CA SER A 106 3.49 6.48 6.58
C SER A 106 3.96 5.77 5.31
N LYS A 107 3.89 6.40 4.13
CA LYS A 107 4.26 5.75 2.86
C LYS A 107 5.78 5.68 2.67
N GLY A 108 6.54 6.64 3.20
CA GLY A 108 8.00 6.51 3.33
C GLY A 108 8.38 5.32 4.22
N GLY A 109 7.70 5.17 5.36
CA GLY A 109 7.82 4.01 6.25
C GLY A 109 7.50 2.69 5.54
N VAL A 110 6.38 2.63 4.80
CA VAL A 110 5.98 1.45 4.00
C VAL A 110 7.08 1.06 3.00
N ALA A 111 7.68 2.04 2.32
CA ALA A 111 8.78 1.78 1.39
C ALA A 111 10.02 1.18 2.10
N GLN A 112 10.35 1.64 3.31
CA GLN A 112 11.50 1.12 4.06
C GLN A 112 11.22 -0.24 4.71
N ILE A 113 10.04 -0.45 5.31
CA ILE A 113 9.70 -1.76 5.88
C ILE A 113 9.62 -2.84 4.80
N THR A 114 9.22 -2.49 3.57
CA THR A 114 9.24 -3.42 2.42
C THR A 114 10.65 -3.98 2.20
N LYS A 115 11.67 -3.11 2.19
CA LYS A 115 13.08 -3.51 2.03
C LYS A 115 13.57 -4.31 3.24
N SER A 116 13.25 -3.86 4.45
CA SER A 116 13.64 -4.53 5.69
C SER A 116 13.08 -5.96 5.78
N PHE A 117 11.79 -6.13 5.46
CA PHE A 117 11.12 -7.43 5.43
C PHE A 117 11.65 -8.34 4.33
N SER A 118 11.88 -7.82 3.13
CA SER A 118 12.55 -8.56 2.06
C SER A 118 13.91 -9.10 2.52
N ASN A 119 14.77 -8.23 3.08
CA ASN A 119 16.09 -8.65 3.59
C ASN A 119 15.99 -9.77 4.64
N ALA A 120 14.97 -9.71 5.51
CA ALA A 120 14.77 -10.71 6.55
C ALA A 120 14.20 -12.03 6.03
N TRP A 121 13.29 -11.97 5.04
CA TRP A 121 12.43 -13.11 4.68
C TRP A 121 12.71 -13.75 3.33
N ALA A 122 13.53 -13.12 2.47
CA ALA A 122 13.91 -13.69 1.17
C ALA A 122 14.50 -15.10 1.27
N LYS A 123 15.34 -15.36 2.28
CA LYS A 123 15.94 -16.69 2.53
C LYS A 123 14.91 -17.79 2.84
N TYR A 124 13.70 -17.40 3.22
CA TYR A 124 12.57 -18.31 3.44
C TYR A 124 11.64 -18.40 2.22
N GLY A 125 12.01 -17.86 1.06
CA GLY A 125 11.20 -17.94 -0.16
C GLY A 125 10.07 -16.92 -0.25
N LEU A 126 10.08 -15.87 0.57
CA LEU A 126 9.09 -14.79 0.53
C LEU A 126 9.57 -13.65 -0.38
N ASN A 127 8.67 -13.14 -1.22
CA ASN A 127 8.86 -11.89 -1.96
C ASN A 127 8.05 -10.78 -1.29
N VAL A 128 8.71 -9.68 -0.91
CA VAL A 128 8.11 -8.50 -0.33
C VAL A 128 8.44 -7.30 -1.21
N ASN A 129 7.43 -6.78 -1.89
CA ASN A 129 7.55 -5.65 -2.80
C ASN A 129 6.46 -4.62 -2.51
N ALA A 130 6.59 -3.43 -3.09
CA ALA A 130 5.59 -2.40 -3.02
C ALA A 130 5.24 -1.85 -4.39
N ILE A 131 3.96 -1.53 -4.57
CA ILE A 131 3.48 -0.70 -5.68
C ILE A 131 3.37 0.72 -5.16
N ALA A 132 3.86 1.68 -5.92
CA ALA A 132 3.69 3.11 -5.64
C ALA A 132 2.78 3.73 -6.70
N PRO A 133 1.47 3.86 -6.44
CA PRO A 133 0.55 4.53 -7.35
C PRO A 133 0.88 6.02 -7.47
N GLY A 134 0.75 6.56 -8.69
CA GLY A 134 0.66 7.99 -8.98
C GLY A 134 -0.71 8.59 -8.64
N TYR A 135 -1.10 9.62 -9.39
CA TYR A 135 -2.42 10.22 -9.30
C TYR A 135 -3.47 9.28 -9.92
N MET A 136 -4.29 8.68 -9.05
CA MET A 136 -5.33 7.70 -9.43
C MET A 136 -6.74 8.31 -9.30
N ALA A 137 -7.62 8.02 -10.25
CA ALA A 137 -9.04 8.34 -10.19
C ALA A 137 -9.73 7.39 -9.21
N THR A 138 -9.77 7.82 -7.94
CA THR A 138 -10.37 7.13 -6.79
C THR A 138 -11.09 8.15 -5.92
N ASP A 139 -11.99 7.69 -5.06
CA ASP A 139 -12.76 8.50 -4.10
C ASP A 139 -11.88 9.51 -3.33
N MET A 140 -10.65 9.13 -2.97
CA MET A 140 -9.67 9.99 -2.28
C MET A 140 -9.30 11.28 -3.06
N ASN A 141 -9.43 11.27 -4.39
CA ASN A 141 -9.01 12.36 -5.27
C ASN A 141 -10.17 13.07 -5.98
N GLU A 142 -11.44 12.74 -5.66
CA GLU A 142 -12.61 13.32 -6.32
C GLU A 142 -12.62 14.86 -6.26
N ALA A 143 -12.28 15.43 -5.11
CA ALA A 143 -12.20 16.88 -4.94
C ALA A 143 -11.13 17.54 -5.85
N LEU A 144 -10.00 16.86 -6.09
CA LEU A 144 -8.95 17.36 -6.97
C LEU A 144 -9.33 17.23 -8.45
N ILE A 145 -10.08 16.18 -8.80
CA ILE A 145 -10.57 15.93 -10.16
C ILE A 145 -11.65 16.96 -10.53
N ALA A 146 -12.53 17.31 -9.58
CA ALA A 146 -13.60 18.28 -9.77
C ALA A 146 -13.09 19.74 -9.88
N ASP A 147 -11.95 20.07 -9.27
CA ASP A 147 -11.31 21.37 -9.41
C ASP A 147 -10.54 21.44 -10.74
N SER A 148 -11.14 22.12 -11.74
CA SER A 148 -10.56 22.27 -13.08
C SER A 148 -9.12 22.81 -13.09
N THR A 149 -8.77 23.72 -12.17
CA THR A 149 -7.44 24.32 -12.09
C THR A 149 -6.44 23.29 -11.55
N ARG A 150 -6.79 22.64 -10.43
CA ARG A 150 -5.92 21.63 -9.81
C ARG A 150 -5.78 20.39 -10.68
N ASN A 151 -6.86 19.95 -11.30
CA ASN A 151 -6.88 18.85 -12.24
C ASN A 151 -5.92 19.11 -13.41
N LYS A 152 -6.00 20.30 -14.04
CA LYS A 152 -5.08 20.69 -15.11
C LYS A 152 -3.62 20.73 -14.63
N GLN A 153 -3.35 21.36 -13.49
CA GLN A 153 -1.99 21.43 -12.91
C GLN A 153 -1.40 20.05 -12.59
N ILE A 154 -2.25 19.08 -12.23
CA ILE A 154 -1.82 17.69 -12.01
C ILE A 154 -1.53 17.01 -13.35
N LEU A 155 -2.46 17.08 -14.31
CA LEU A 155 -2.31 16.42 -15.61
C LEU A 155 -1.13 16.96 -16.42
N ASP A 156 -0.85 18.27 -16.35
CA ASP A 156 0.29 18.90 -17.02
C ASP A 156 1.65 18.37 -16.48
N ARG A 157 1.67 17.73 -15.30
CA ARG A 157 2.85 17.10 -14.71
C ARG A 157 2.89 15.58 -14.89
N ILE A 158 1.85 14.97 -15.47
CA ILE A 158 1.82 13.53 -15.74
C ILE A 158 2.10 13.34 -17.23
N PRO A 159 3.23 12.75 -17.63
CA PRO A 159 3.54 12.52 -19.04
C PRO A 159 2.45 11.75 -19.81
N ALA A 160 1.77 10.80 -19.17
CA ALA A 160 0.63 10.09 -19.78
C ALA A 160 -0.64 10.94 -19.96
N ALA A 161 -0.66 12.18 -19.48
CA ALA A 161 -1.75 13.16 -19.61
C ALA A 161 -3.12 12.66 -19.15
N ARG A 162 -3.16 11.70 -18.21
CA ARG A 162 -4.38 11.14 -17.64
C ARG A 162 -4.17 10.70 -16.20
N TRP A 163 -5.27 10.63 -15.46
CA TRP A 163 -5.30 9.91 -14.20
C TRP A 163 -5.12 8.41 -14.45
N GLY A 164 -4.40 7.76 -13.54
CA GLY A 164 -4.40 6.31 -13.46
C GLY A 164 -5.75 5.79 -12.94
N THR A 165 -6.02 4.52 -13.17
CA THR A 165 -7.23 3.82 -12.73
C THR A 165 -6.87 2.51 -12.04
N PRO A 166 -7.80 1.86 -11.31
CA PRO A 166 -7.54 0.52 -10.77
C PRO A 166 -7.09 -0.51 -11.82
N LYS A 167 -7.47 -0.33 -13.10
CA LYS A 167 -7.04 -1.20 -14.20
C LYS A 167 -5.53 -1.09 -14.48
N ASP A 168 -4.94 0.07 -14.27
CA ASP A 168 -3.50 0.30 -14.49
C ASP A 168 -2.65 -0.40 -13.43
N VAL A 169 -3.16 -0.53 -12.20
CA VAL A 169 -2.46 -1.21 -11.09
C VAL A 169 -2.60 -2.74 -11.18
N LYS A 170 -3.73 -3.23 -11.71
CA LYS A 170 -4.09 -4.66 -11.79
C LYS A 170 -2.96 -5.52 -12.36
N GLY A 171 -2.36 -5.10 -13.48
CA GLY A 171 -1.32 -5.89 -14.16
C GLY A 171 -0.10 -6.11 -13.27
N LEU A 172 0.37 -5.05 -12.61
CA LEU A 172 1.52 -5.14 -11.71
C LEU A 172 1.20 -5.96 -10.46
N THR A 173 0.00 -5.81 -9.89
CA THR A 173 -0.43 -6.64 -8.76
C THR A 173 -0.40 -8.12 -9.10
N ILE A 174 -0.93 -8.52 -10.27
CA ILE A 174 -0.89 -9.91 -10.75
C ILE A 174 0.56 -10.38 -10.94
N PHE A 175 1.41 -9.58 -11.60
CA PHE A 175 2.82 -9.90 -11.79
C PHE A 175 3.52 -10.20 -10.46
N LEU A 176 3.41 -9.28 -9.49
CA LEU A 176 4.02 -9.41 -8.16
C LEU A 176 3.41 -10.52 -7.29
N SER A 177 2.21 -10.99 -7.65
CA SER A 177 1.52 -12.11 -6.98
C SER A 177 1.87 -13.47 -7.59
N SER A 178 2.68 -13.51 -8.64
CA SER A 178 2.94 -14.72 -9.44
C SER A 178 4.40 -15.16 -9.36
N ASN A 179 4.68 -16.33 -9.93
CA ASN A 179 6.05 -16.85 -10.03
C ASN A 179 6.91 -16.05 -11.01
N ALA A 180 6.30 -15.23 -11.89
CA ALA A 180 7.03 -14.37 -12.81
C ALA A 180 7.90 -13.32 -12.09
N SER A 181 7.66 -13.09 -10.79
CA SER A 181 8.41 -12.16 -9.96
C SER A 181 9.20 -12.85 -8.84
N ASP A 182 9.53 -14.14 -8.95
CA ASP A 182 10.24 -14.91 -7.90
C ASP A 182 11.60 -14.31 -7.53
N TYR A 183 12.26 -13.64 -8.47
CA TYR A 183 13.55 -12.96 -8.22
C TYR A 183 13.40 -11.45 -7.94
N VAL A 184 12.17 -10.94 -7.86
CA VAL A 184 11.90 -9.54 -7.51
C VAL A 184 11.67 -9.43 -6.01
N ASN A 185 12.53 -8.67 -5.33
CA ASN A 185 12.40 -8.40 -3.90
C ASN A 185 12.87 -6.97 -3.57
N SER A 186 12.34 -6.40 -2.48
CA SER A 186 12.64 -5.02 -2.03
C SER A 186 12.21 -3.90 -3.00
N ALA A 187 11.54 -4.22 -4.10
CA ALA A 187 11.21 -3.24 -5.12
C ALA A 187 10.07 -2.32 -4.66
N VAL A 188 10.18 -1.03 -4.95
CA VAL A 188 9.09 -0.05 -4.85
C VAL A 188 8.84 0.46 -6.26
N ILE A 189 7.80 -0.04 -6.91
CA ILE A 189 7.60 0.12 -8.35
C ILE A 189 6.53 1.19 -8.61
N PRO A 190 6.89 2.33 -9.24
CA PRO A 190 5.93 3.33 -9.69
C PRO A 190 4.92 2.79 -10.70
N VAL A 191 3.65 3.15 -10.51
CA VAL A 191 2.58 3.05 -11.52
C VAL A 191 1.92 4.41 -11.58
N ASP A 192 2.50 5.33 -12.34
CA ASP A 192 2.27 6.77 -12.15
C ASP A 192 2.15 7.58 -13.45
N GLY A 193 2.13 6.91 -14.60
CA GLY A 193 2.07 7.60 -15.90
C GLY A 193 3.32 8.42 -16.22
N GLY A 194 4.47 8.11 -15.59
CA GLY A 194 5.75 8.79 -15.81
C GLY A 194 6.04 9.95 -14.85
N TYR A 195 5.15 10.21 -13.88
CA TYR A 195 5.24 11.38 -13.00
C TYR A 195 6.54 11.46 -12.18
N LEU A 196 7.07 10.35 -11.68
CA LEU A 196 8.32 10.36 -10.90
C LEU A 196 9.55 10.66 -11.77
N GLY A 197 9.53 10.31 -13.04
CA GLY A 197 10.66 10.43 -13.95
C GLY A 197 10.73 11.76 -14.71
N SER A 198 9.71 12.61 -14.56
CA SER A 198 9.60 13.92 -15.24
C SER A 198 10.16 15.08 -14.43
#